data_AF-A0A2K9AG18-F1
#
_entry.id   AF-A0A2K9AG18-F1
#
_cell.length_a   1.000
_cell.length_b   1.000
_cell.length_c   1.000
_cell.angle_alpha   90.00
_cell.angle_beta   90.00
_cell.angle_gamma   90.00
#
_symmetry.space_group_name_H-M   'P 1'
#
loop_
_entity.id
_entity.type
_entity.pdbx_description
1 polymer ?
#
loop_
_entity_poly.entity_id
_entity_poly.type
_entity_poly.pdbx_seq_one_letter_code
_entity_poly.pdbx_strand_id
1 'polypeptide(L)'
;MKKLYLIIILIITVFVMVGCSAMEEEPYNDLPHVYGNLYYDYETMTYNSIHSSDIFYNIGDVKEDFIILHQEMEGISYTSNEIDVYHAFFDKLLLLADATGQSVGVIMNYNSSDFKTALETHSIEVTLNDVVTFNDVKSALETYKSQNNNPSIRKIDYISYILDQELTNEDRDHLQFLQDEYLELVDRNIVLDLKTISYENLILSLESTGKTYTEIQLVSLKSAYDLLNLIYQRNS
;
A
#
# COMPACT_ATOMS: atom_id res chain seq x y z
N MET A 1 -36.67 -7.70 -50.58
CA MET A 1 -36.81 -7.19 -49.19
C MET A 1 -36.25 -8.13 -48.13
N LYS A 2 -36.46 -9.46 -48.17
CA LYS A 2 -35.91 -10.40 -47.15
C LYS A 2 -34.38 -10.37 -46.97
N LYS A 3 -33.62 -10.15 -48.04
CA LYS A 3 -32.14 -10.05 -47.99
C LYS A 3 -31.63 -8.78 -47.29
N LEU A 4 -32.41 -7.70 -47.29
CA LEU A 4 -32.02 -6.43 -46.68
C LEU A 4 -32.17 -6.49 -45.14
N TYR A 5 -33.23 -7.14 -44.66
CA TYR A 5 -33.45 -7.38 -43.23
C TYR A 5 -32.34 -8.23 -42.60
N LEU A 6 -31.85 -9.24 -43.32
CA LEU A 6 -30.76 -10.09 -42.85
C LEU A 6 -29.44 -9.32 -42.69
N ILE A 7 -29.15 -8.38 -43.59
CA ILE A 7 -27.95 -7.53 -43.50
C ILE A 7 -28.06 -6.55 -42.33
N ILE A 8 -29.24 -5.95 -42.12
CA ILE A 8 -29.47 -5.02 -41.00
C ILE A 8 -29.37 -5.74 -39.66
N ILE A 9 -29.94 -6.95 -39.54
CA ILE A 9 -29.81 -7.77 -38.33
C ILE A 9 -28.34 -8.09 -38.08
N LEU A 10 -27.60 -8.51 -39.11
CA LEU A 10 -26.18 -8.86 -38.96
C LEU A 10 -25.32 -7.68 -38.52
N ILE A 11 -25.57 -6.47 -39.04
CA ILE A 11 -24.88 -5.24 -38.62
C ILE A 11 -25.20 -4.92 -37.15
N ILE A 12 -26.46 -5.03 -36.73
CA ILE A 12 -26.86 -4.79 -35.33
C ILE A 12 -26.20 -5.83 -34.42
N THR A 13 -26.15 -7.10 -34.79
CA THR A 13 -25.50 -8.14 -33.96
C THR A 13 -24.00 -7.93 -33.83
N VAL A 14 -23.32 -7.44 -34.88
CA VAL A 14 -21.89 -7.06 -34.80
C VAL A 14 -21.70 -5.87 -33.86
N PHE A 15 -22.57 -4.85 -33.90
CA PHE A 15 -22.52 -3.73 -32.96
C PHE A 15 -22.80 -4.14 -31.50
N VAL A 16 -23.73 -5.08 -31.28
CA VAL A 16 -24.01 -5.62 -29.94
C VAL A 16 -22.86 -6.49 -29.43
N MET A 17 -22.16 -7.22 -30.30
CA MET A 17 -20.98 -8.01 -29.91
C MET A 17 -19.73 -7.15 -29.66
N VAL A 18 -19.54 -6.05 -30.38
CA VAL A 18 -18.44 -5.10 -30.11
C VAL A 18 -18.71 -4.23 -28.88
N GLY A 19 -19.99 -3.93 -28.59
CA GLY A 19 -20.39 -3.19 -27.38
C GLY A 19 -20.26 -3.98 -26.07
N CYS A 20 -20.06 -5.30 -26.13
CA CYS A 20 -19.80 -6.14 -24.95
C CYS A 20 -18.32 -6.53 -24.78
N SER A 21 -17.43 -6.23 -25.73
CA SER A 21 -15.99 -6.55 -25.63
C SER A 21 -15.09 -5.32 -25.49
N ALA A 22 -15.67 -4.13 -25.32
CA ALA A 22 -14.96 -2.87 -25.15
C ALA A 22 -15.39 -2.13 -23.86
N MET A 23 -15.68 -2.87 -22.79
CA MET A 23 -15.24 -2.40 -21.48
C MET A 23 -13.77 -2.76 -21.39
N GLU A 24 -12.92 -1.90 -21.96
CA GLU A 24 -11.65 -1.66 -21.29
C GLU A 24 -12.05 -1.33 -19.84
N GLU A 25 -11.63 -2.17 -18.90
CA GLU A 25 -11.71 -1.87 -17.48
C GLU A 25 -10.92 -0.57 -17.27
N GLU A 26 -11.61 0.58 -17.38
CA GLU A 26 -11.19 1.77 -16.66
C GLU A 26 -10.91 1.31 -15.23
N PRO A 27 -9.76 1.66 -14.63
CA PRO A 27 -9.47 1.23 -13.27
C PRO A 27 -10.63 1.71 -12.42
N TYR A 28 -11.36 0.73 -11.88
CA TYR A 28 -12.63 0.94 -11.19
C TYR A 28 -12.49 2.12 -10.24
N ASN A 29 -13.28 3.16 -10.49
CA ASN A 29 -13.41 4.36 -9.68
C ASN A 29 -14.21 4.02 -8.41
N ASP A 30 -13.87 2.90 -7.77
CA ASP A 30 -14.50 2.41 -6.55
C ASP A 30 -14.01 3.27 -5.40
N LEU A 31 -14.95 3.73 -4.57
CA LEU A 31 -14.63 4.42 -3.33
C LEU A 31 -13.71 3.54 -2.48
N PRO A 32 -12.71 4.11 -1.78
CA PRO A 32 -11.78 3.32 -0.98
C PRO A 32 -12.54 2.54 0.09
N HIS A 33 -12.27 1.25 0.18
CA HIS A 33 -12.85 0.34 1.15
C HIS A 33 -11.79 -0.59 1.73
N VAL A 34 -12.00 -1.13 2.94
CA VAL A 34 -10.94 -1.84 3.67
C VAL A 34 -10.60 -3.20 3.07
N TYR A 35 -11.49 -3.76 2.26
CA TYR A 35 -11.25 -5.01 1.52
C TYR A 35 -10.50 -4.82 0.19
N GLY A 36 -10.14 -3.58 -0.16
CA GLY A 36 -9.42 -3.26 -1.38
C GLY A 36 -7.95 -3.63 -1.30
N ASN A 37 -7.20 -3.23 -2.33
CA ASN A 37 -5.77 -3.51 -2.46
C ASN A 37 -4.92 -2.29 -2.13
N LEU A 38 -3.69 -2.55 -1.69
CA LEU A 38 -2.56 -1.66 -1.77
C LEU A 38 -1.70 -2.07 -2.96
N TYR A 39 -1.00 -1.12 -3.56
CA TYR A 39 -0.17 -1.34 -4.73
C TYR A 39 1.28 -0.97 -4.41
N TYR A 40 2.21 -1.82 -4.82
CA TYR A 40 3.64 -1.61 -4.57
C TYR A 40 4.20 -0.59 -5.56
N ASP A 41 4.75 0.50 -5.03
CA ASP A 41 5.46 1.51 -5.80
C ASP A 41 6.97 1.24 -5.73
N TYR A 42 7.58 0.90 -6.87
CA TYR A 42 9.01 0.64 -6.98
C TYR A 42 9.91 1.87 -6.77
N GLU A 43 9.37 3.09 -6.89
CA GLU A 43 10.12 4.32 -6.66
C GLU A 43 10.24 4.64 -5.17
N THR A 44 9.16 4.45 -4.40
CA THR A 44 9.16 4.63 -2.95
C THR A 44 9.54 3.35 -2.20
N MET A 45 9.46 2.19 -2.87
CA MET A 45 9.59 0.85 -2.30
C MET A 45 8.55 0.51 -1.24
N THR A 46 7.34 1.06 -1.38
CA THR A 46 6.26 0.87 -0.39
C THR A 46 4.94 0.49 -1.04
N TYR A 47 4.12 -0.24 -0.29
CA TYR A 47 2.72 -0.48 -0.59
C TYR A 47 1.89 0.76 -0.22
N ASN A 48 1.06 1.22 -1.15
CA ASN A 48 0.20 2.38 -0.92
C ASN A 48 -1.19 2.23 -1.53
N SER A 49 -2.16 2.94 -0.95
CA SER A 49 -3.44 3.14 -1.62
C SER A 49 -3.30 4.21 -2.71
N ILE A 50 -4.03 4.04 -3.80
CA ILE A 50 -4.13 5.04 -4.87
C ILE A 50 -5.02 6.23 -4.48
N HIS A 51 -5.83 6.09 -3.42
CA HIS A 51 -6.74 7.13 -2.95
C HIS A 51 -6.22 7.80 -1.67
N SER A 52 -6.08 9.13 -1.69
CA SER A 52 -5.72 9.91 -0.49
C SER A 52 -6.81 9.95 0.59
N SER A 53 -8.04 9.59 0.22
CA SER A 53 -9.19 9.45 1.13
C SER A 53 -9.28 8.07 1.80
N ASP A 54 -8.30 7.21 1.55
CA ASP A 54 -8.17 5.91 2.18
C ASP A 54 -7.55 6.04 3.57
N ILE A 55 -8.12 5.38 4.58
CA ILE A 55 -7.53 5.38 5.94
C ILE A 55 -6.15 4.70 5.97
N PHE A 56 -5.85 3.90 4.94
CA PHE A 56 -4.57 3.25 4.71
C PHE A 56 -3.69 3.97 3.69
N TYR A 57 -3.94 5.26 3.43
CA TYR A 57 -3.04 6.06 2.59
C TYR A 57 -1.71 6.33 3.31
N ASN A 58 -0.60 6.14 2.59
CA ASN A 58 0.78 6.29 3.05
C ASN A 58 1.16 5.44 4.28
N ILE A 59 0.62 4.23 4.42
CA ILE A 59 0.97 3.35 5.56
C ILE A 59 2.18 2.45 5.34
N GLY A 60 2.69 2.38 4.11
CA GLY A 60 3.80 1.52 3.77
C GLY A 60 5.08 1.83 4.53
N ASP A 61 5.89 0.80 4.75
CA ASP A 61 7.23 0.86 5.32
C ASP A 61 8.19 0.11 4.40
N VAL A 62 9.30 0.74 4.02
CA VAL A 62 10.21 0.19 3.01
C VAL A 62 10.78 -1.17 3.43
N LYS A 63 11.07 -1.35 4.72
CA LYS A 63 11.72 -2.57 5.24
C LYS A 63 10.77 -3.74 5.15
N GLU A 64 9.55 -3.52 5.65
CA GLU A 64 8.50 -4.54 5.73
C GLU A 64 7.91 -4.84 4.35
N ASP A 65 7.66 -3.80 3.55
CA ASP A 65 6.98 -3.93 2.26
C ASP A 65 7.84 -4.69 1.25
N PHE A 66 9.17 -4.55 1.29
CA PHE A 66 10.05 -5.40 0.48
C PHE A 66 9.95 -6.87 0.91
N ILE A 67 9.95 -7.16 2.21
CA ILE A 67 9.91 -8.54 2.71
C ILE A 67 8.57 -9.18 2.31
N ILE A 68 7.46 -8.45 2.46
CA ILE A 68 6.13 -8.88 2.00
C ILE A 68 6.17 -9.21 0.51
N LEU A 69 6.59 -8.25 -0.32
CA LEU A 69 6.68 -8.44 -1.76
C LEU A 69 7.53 -9.66 -2.12
N HIS A 70 8.70 -9.79 -1.50
CA HIS A 70 9.64 -10.87 -1.79
C HIS A 70 9.06 -12.23 -1.43
N GLN A 71 8.43 -12.36 -0.26
CA GLN A 71 7.78 -13.61 0.17
C GLN A 71 6.59 -13.97 -0.73
N GLU A 72 5.78 -12.98 -1.14
CA GLU A 72 4.67 -13.20 -2.07
C GLU A 72 5.15 -13.68 -3.44
N MET A 73 6.22 -13.08 -3.97
CA MET A 73 6.76 -13.41 -5.30
C MET A 73 7.49 -14.75 -5.33
N GLU A 74 8.24 -15.09 -4.29
CA GLU A 74 8.97 -16.37 -4.20
C GLU A 74 8.11 -17.51 -3.64
N GLY A 75 6.99 -17.22 -2.98
CA GLY A 75 6.17 -18.21 -2.30
C GLY A 75 6.89 -18.88 -1.13
N ILE A 76 7.75 -18.13 -0.43
CA ILE A 76 8.54 -18.61 0.72
C ILE A 76 8.23 -17.80 1.98
N SER A 77 8.60 -18.36 3.12
CA SER A 77 8.62 -17.64 4.39
C SER A 77 10.05 -17.55 4.90
N TYR A 78 10.45 -16.37 5.36
CA TYR A 78 11.78 -16.13 5.91
C TYR A 78 11.88 -16.48 7.38
N THR A 79 13.07 -16.89 7.79
CA THR A 79 13.43 -16.99 9.20
C THR A 79 13.66 -15.60 9.80
N SER A 80 13.55 -15.47 11.12
CA SER A 80 13.81 -14.20 11.81
C SER A 80 15.21 -13.65 11.52
N ASN A 81 16.21 -14.51 11.40
CA ASN A 81 17.57 -14.09 11.07
C ASN A 81 17.69 -13.47 9.66
N GLU A 82 16.93 -13.98 8.69
CA GLU A 82 16.93 -13.43 7.32
C GLU A 82 16.20 -12.08 7.28
N ILE A 83 15.09 -11.97 8.03
CA ILE A 83 14.36 -10.70 8.23
C ILE A 83 15.29 -9.66 8.86
N ASP A 84 16.04 -10.01 9.92
CA ASP A 84 16.97 -9.10 10.59
C ASP A 84 18.07 -8.59 9.65
N VAL A 85 18.54 -9.42 8.72
CA VAL A 85 19.52 -9.02 7.69
C VAL A 85 18.93 -7.99 6.75
N TYR A 86 17.69 -8.20 6.26
CA TYR A 86 17.01 -7.23 5.42
C TYR A 86 16.72 -5.92 6.17
N HIS A 87 16.25 -5.99 7.41
CA HIS A 87 16.00 -4.81 8.24
C HIS A 87 17.27 -3.97 8.42
N ALA A 88 18.40 -4.59 8.80
CA ALA A 88 19.67 -3.89 8.97
C ALA A 88 20.17 -3.25 7.65
N PHE A 89 19.93 -3.90 6.51
CA PHE A 89 20.24 -3.34 5.20
C PHE A 89 19.35 -2.13 4.86
N PHE A 90 18.03 -2.25 5.04
CA PHE A 90 17.11 -1.15 4.76
C PHE A 90 17.27 0.02 5.72
N ASP A 91 17.67 -0.20 6.97
CA ASP A 91 18.06 0.89 7.88
C ASP A 91 19.18 1.75 7.27
N LYS A 92 20.19 1.12 6.68
CA LYS A 92 21.29 1.84 6.00
C LYS A 92 20.83 2.53 4.72
N LEU A 93 19.93 1.90 3.96
CA LEU A 93 19.34 2.53 2.77
C LEU A 93 18.52 3.77 3.13
N LEU A 94 17.74 3.72 4.21
CA LEU A 94 16.96 4.86 4.69
C LEU A 94 17.89 5.98 5.18
N LEU A 95 18.95 5.66 5.93
CA LEU A 95 19.98 6.65 6.29
C LEU A 95 20.63 7.30 5.06
N LEU A 96 20.89 6.52 4.02
CA LEU A 96 21.44 7.03 2.76
C LEU A 96 20.41 7.87 1.98
N ALA A 97 19.15 7.46 1.96
CA ALA A 97 18.04 8.19 1.36
C ALA A 97 17.89 9.57 2.00
N ASP A 98 17.91 9.63 3.33
CA ASP A 98 17.86 10.87 4.10
C ASP A 98 19.08 11.76 3.82
N ALA A 99 20.29 11.18 3.77
CA ALA A 99 21.52 11.93 3.55
C ALA A 99 21.63 12.51 2.13
N THR A 100 21.07 11.81 1.14
CA THR A 100 21.13 12.21 -0.28
C THR A 100 19.89 12.99 -0.75
N GLY A 101 18.79 12.93 -0.01
CA GLY A 101 17.49 13.46 -0.42
C GLY A 101 16.84 12.69 -1.57
N GLN A 102 17.24 11.43 -1.79
CA GLN A 102 16.70 10.55 -2.84
C GLN A 102 15.78 9.49 -2.23
N SER A 103 14.78 9.03 -2.99
CA SER A 103 13.98 7.87 -2.56
C SER A 103 14.81 6.59 -2.60
N VAL A 104 14.40 5.60 -1.81
CA VAL A 104 15.08 4.30 -1.76
C VAL A 104 15.06 3.62 -3.14
N GLY A 105 13.94 3.68 -3.87
CA GLY A 105 13.85 3.12 -5.21
C GLY A 105 14.81 3.78 -6.22
N VAL A 106 15.10 5.08 -6.06
CA VAL A 106 16.13 5.75 -6.87
C VAL A 106 17.53 5.20 -6.54
N ILE A 107 17.84 5.03 -5.25
CA ILE A 107 19.12 4.45 -4.80
C ILE A 107 19.29 3.02 -5.32
N MET A 108 18.22 2.23 -5.40
CA MET A 108 18.27 0.87 -5.95
C MET A 108 18.66 0.81 -7.44
N ASN A 109 18.67 1.93 -8.16
CA ASN A 109 19.21 2.00 -9.52
C ASN A 109 20.74 2.06 -9.57
N TYR A 110 21.41 2.32 -8.45
CA TYR A 110 22.87 2.32 -8.37
C TYR A 110 23.48 0.97 -8.72
N ASN A 111 24.71 0.97 -9.23
CA ASN A 111 25.52 -0.24 -9.21
C ASN A 111 26.18 -0.40 -7.82
N SER A 112 26.77 -1.57 -7.55
CA SER A 112 27.40 -1.87 -6.27
C SER A 112 28.54 -0.93 -5.88
N SER A 113 29.28 -0.41 -6.86
CA SER A 113 30.33 0.57 -6.64
C SER A 113 29.74 1.92 -6.22
N ASP A 114 28.72 2.39 -6.94
CA ASP A 114 28.05 3.66 -6.66
C ASP A 114 27.38 3.63 -5.29
N PHE A 115 26.70 2.53 -4.95
CA PHE A 115 26.09 2.33 -3.63
C PHE A 115 27.13 2.38 -2.51
N LYS A 116 28.22 1.61 -2.65
CA LYS A 116 29.31 1.61 -1.69
C LYS A 116 29.92 3.01 -1.51
N THR A 117 30.24 3.68 -2.62
CA THR A 117 30.81 5.03 -2.59
C THR A 117 29.85 6.04 -1.97
N ALA A 118 28.54 5.91 -2.21
CA ALA A 118 27.54 6.78 -1.61
C ALA A 118 27.47 6.62 -0.09
N LEU A 119 27.50 5.38 0.43
CA LEU A 119 27.59 5.11 1.87
C LEU A 119 28.85 5.71 2.49
N GLU A 120 30.02 5.44 1.90
CA GLU A 120 31.31 5.95 2.39
C GLU A 120 31.36 7.48 2.39
N THR A 121 30.83 8.13 1.35
CA THR A 121 30.77 9.60 1.22
C THR A 121 29.96 10.23 2.36
N HIS A 122 28.91 9.55 2.82
CA HIS A 122 28.05 10.04 3.91
C HIS A 122 28.42 9.44 5.27
N SER A 123 29.62 8.83 5.40
CA SER A 123 30.11 8.24 6.66
C SER A 123 29.20 7.16 7.24
N ILE A 124 28.47 6.44 6.39
CA ILE A 124 27.67 5.27 6.77
C ILE A 124 28.54 4.03 6.64
N GLU A 125 28.62 3.21 7.69
CA GLU A 125 29.46 2.01 7.69
C GLU A 125 28.96 0.98 6.66
N VAL A 126 29.84 0.65 5.71
CA VAL A 126 29.60 -0.37 4.68
C VAL A 126 30.42 -1.62 4.97
N THR A 127 29.74 -2.76 4.95
CA THR A 127 30.32 -4.09 5.07
C THR A 127 30.21 -4.83 3.74
N LEU A 128 30.94 -5.95 3.62
CA LEU A 128 30.77 -6.83 2.47
C LEU A 128 29.34 -7.39 2.38
N ASN A 129 28.71 -7.66 3.53
CA ASN A 129 27.34 -8.17 3.58
C ASN A 129 26.34 -7.18 2.97
N ASP A 130 26.48 -5.88 3.26
CA ASP A 130 25.58 -4.86 2.69
C ASP A 130 25.66 -4.81 1.16
N VAL A 131 26.85 -4.98 0.59
CA VAL A 131 27.04 -5.01 -0.88
C VAL A 131 26.44 -6.27 -1.50
N VAL A 132 26.55 -7.42 -0.81
CA VAL A 132 25.91 -8.66 -1.25
C VAL A 132 24.40 -8.51 -1.22
N THR A 133 23.83 -8.11 -0.07
CA THR A 133 22.38 -7.88 0.09
C THR A 133 21.85 -6.84 -0.90
N PHE A 134 22.60 -5.77 -1.16
CA PHE A 134 22.22 -4.78 -2.19
C PHE A 134 22.04 -5.42 -3.57
N ASN A 135 22.98 -6.25 -4.00
CA ASN A 135 22.89 -6.90 -5.31
C ASN A 135 21.75 -7.92 -5.36
N ASP A 136 21.53 -8.66 -4.27
CA ASP A 136 20.46 -9.65 -4.18
C ASP A 136 19.08 -8.95 -4.25
N VAL A 137 18.85 -7.91 -3.46
CA VAL A 137 17.62 -7.10 -3.47
C VAL A 137 17.42 -6.46 -4.85
N LYS A 138 18.47 -5.86 -5.42
CA LYS A 138 18.40 -5.25 -6.76
C LYS A 138 17.99 -6.27 -7.83
N SER A 139 18.62 -7.44 -7.84
CA SER A 139 18.31 -8.51 -8.80
C SER A 139 16.88 -9.03 -8.62
N ALA A 140 16.40 -9.13 -7.38
CA ALA A 140 15.03 -9.54 -7.08
C ALA A 140 14.03 -8.51 -7.61
N LEU A 141 14.23 -7.22 -7.33
CA LEU A 141 13.36 -6.13 -7.80
C LEU A 141 13.31 -6.05 -9.32
N GLU A 142 14.45 -6.18 -10.01
CA GLU A 142 14.50 -6.22 -11.48
C GLU A 142 13.68 -7.39 -12.04
N THR A 143 13.78 -8.55 -11.38
CA THR A 143 12.99 -9.74 -11.75
C THR A 143 11.50 -9.50 -11.53
N TYR A 144 11.10 -9.01 -10.35
CA TYR A 144 9.70 -8.79 -10.00
C TYR A 144 9.05 -7.77 -10.90
N LYS A 145 9.72 -6.65 -11.16
CA LYS A 145 9.24 -5.60 -12.06
C LYS A 145 9.01 -6.12 -13.48
N SER A 146 9.77 -7.13 -13.92
CA SER A 146 9.61 -7.77 -15.23
C SER A 146 8.43 -8.76 -15.29
N GLN A 147 8.06 -9.35 -14.15
CA GLN A 147 6.99 -10.35 -14.03
C GLN A 147 5.63 -9.69 -13.74
N ASN A 148 5.62 -8.70 -12.83
CA ASN A 148 4.45 -7.93 -12.45
C ASN A 148 4.90 -6.48 -12.16
N ASN A 149 4.50 -5.55 -13.03
CA ASN A 149 4.84 -4.14 -12.89
C ASN A 149 3.96 -3.38 -11.89
N ASN A 150 2.91 -4.01 -11.37
CA ASN A 150 2.02 -3.45 -10.37
C ASN A 150 1.60 -4.51 -9.32
N PRO A 151 2.54 -5.02 -8.50
CA PRO A 151 2.20 -5.95 -7.42
C PRO A 151 1.19 -5.33 -6.47
N SER A 152 0.25 -6.15 -6.00
CA SER A 152 -0.81 -5.69 -5.12
C SER A 152 -1.11 -6.71 -4.04
N ILE A 153 -1.35 -6.23 -2.83
CA ILE A 153 -1.76 -7.02 -1.68
C ILE A 153 -3.09 -6.49 -1.15
N ARG A 154 -3.96 -7.37 -0.65
CA ARG A 154 -5.19 -6.92 0.01
C ARG A 154 -4.84 -6.22 1.31
N LYS A 155 -5.48 -5.09 1.60
CA LYS A 155 -5.21 -4.30 2.81
C LYS A 155 -5.32 -5.11 4.10
N ILE A 156 -6.32 -5.97 4.21
CA ILE A 156 -6.50 -6.83 5.38
C ILE A 156 -5.36 -7.85 5.55
N ASP A 157 -4.81 -8.35 4.44
CA ASP A 157 -3.72 -9.32 4.46
C ASP A 157 -2.41 -8.59 4.80
N TYR A 158 -2.20 -7.40 4.24
CA TYR A 158 -1.12 -6.48 4.60
C TYR A 158 -1.11 -6.16 6.09
N ILE A 159 -2.25 -5.73 6.65
CA ILE A 159 -2.36 -5.38 8.07
C ILE A 159 -2.13 -6.61 8.95
N SER A 160 -2.64 -7.77 8.55
CA SER A 160 -2.43 -9.01 9.30
C SER A 160 -0.96 -9.41 9.33
N TYR A 161 -0.26 -9.23 8.20
CA TYR A 161 1.17 -9.46 8.08
C TYR A 161 1.97 -8.57 9.02
N ILE A 162 1.78 -7.25 8.90
CA ILE A 162 2.60 -6.29 9.64
C ILE A 162 2.36 -6.32 11.15
N LEU A 163 1.17 -6.74 11.58
CA LEU A 163 0.85 -6.91 13.00
C LEU A 163 1.12 -8.32 13.52
N ASP A 164 1.58 -9.24 12.67
CA ASP A 164 1.76 -10.67 12.98
C ASP A 164 0.54 -11.29 13.68
N GLN A 165 -0.66 -10.93 13.20
CA GLN A 165 -1.93 -11.40 13.75
C GLN A 165 -3.03 -11.41 12.69
N GLU A 166 -3.91 -12.41 12.73
CA GLU A 166 -5.10 -12.38 11.87
C GLU A 166 -6.12 -11.36 12.38
N LEU A 167 -6.56 -10.46 11.49
CA LEU A 167 -7.67 -9.57 11.81
C LEU A 167 -8.98 -10.34 11.94
N THR A 168 -9.69 -10.15 13.05
CA THR A 168 -11.03 -10.72 13.26
C THR A 168 -12.06 -10.06 12.34
N ASN A 169 -13.26 -10.66 12.22
CA ASN A 169 -14.36 -10.01 11.49
C ASN A 169 -14.76 -8.67 12.14
N GLU A 170 -14.73 -8.60 13.47
CA GLU A 170 -15.04 -7.39 14.21
C GLU A 170 -14.03 -6.27 13.92
N ASP A 171 -12.73 -6.58 13.87
CA ASP A 171 -11.70 -5.61 13.48
C ASP A 171 -11.93 -5.06 12.07
N ARG A 172 -12.29 -5.94 11.12
CA ARG A 172 -12.56 -5.57 9.73
C ARG A 172 -13.80 -4.69 9.62
N ASP A 173 -14.87 -5.03 10.34
CA ASP A 173 -16.10 -4.25 10.37
C ASP A 173 -15.88 -2.86 11.01
N HIS A 174 -15.09 -2.80 12.08
CA HIS A 174 -14.70 -1.54 12.72
C HIS A 174 -13.86 -0.65 11.80
N LEU A 175 -12.88 -1.21 11.09
CA LEU A 175 -12.08 -0.47 10.11
C LEU A 175 -12.95 0.03 8.96
N GLN A 176 -13.87 -0.80 8.44
CA GLN A 176 -14.79 -0.38 7.38
C GLN A 176 -15.68 0.76 7.86
N PHE A 177 -16.20 0.69 9.08
CA PHE A 177 -17.00 1.78 9.65
C PHE A 177 -16.20 3.08 9.75
N LEU A 178 -14.94 3.02 10.18
CA LEU A 178 -14.07 4.21 10.20
C LEU A 178 -13.78 4.74 8.78
N GLN A 179 -13.55 3.88 7.80
CA GLN A 179 -13.35 4.30 6.41
C GLN A 179 -14.57 5.01 5.83
N ASP A 180 -15.78 4.51 6.10
CA ASP A 180 -17.03 5.12 5.64
C ASP A 180 -17.24 6.50 6.28
N GLU A 181 -16.99 6.62 7.57
CA GLU A 181 -17.09 7.88 8.31
C GLU A 181 -16.02 8.89 7.86
N TYR A 182 -14.80 8.42 7.56
CA TYR A 182 -13.74 9.27 7.01
C TYR A 182 -14.06 9.77 5.60
N LEU A 183 -14.70 8.95 4.75
CA LEU A 183 -15.15 9.40 3.44
C LEU A 183 -16.16 10.54 3.52
N GLU A 184 -17.07 10.54 4.50
CA GLU A 184 -18.00 11.64 4.69
C GLU A 184 -17.29 12.95 5.08
N LEU A 185 -16.21 12.87 5.86
CA LEU A 185 -15.37 14.05 6.14
C LEU A 185 -14.73 14.57 4.85
N VAL A 186 -14.15 13.68 4.05
CA VAL A 186 -13.51 14.04 2.78
C VAL A 186 -14.51 14.66 1.81
N ASP A 187 -15.72 14.12 1.70
CA ASP A 187 -16.81 14.66 0.87
C ASP A 187 -17.20 16.09 1.28
N ARG A 188 -16.96 16.45 2.54
CA ARG A 188 -17.16 17.81 3.08
C ARG A 188 -15.89 18.67 3.02
N ASN A 189 -14.85 18.21 2.33
CA ASN A 189 -13.52 18.83 2.24
C ASN A 189 -12.80 18.95 3.60
N ILE A 190 -13.06 18.03 4.52
CA ILE A 190 -12.35 17.90 5.80
C ILE A 190 -11.37 16.73 5.65
N VAL A 191 -10.10 17.02 5.41
CA VAL A 191 -9.04 16.02 5.33
C VAL A 191 -8.24 16.05 6.64
N LEU A 192 -8.13 14.89 7.28
CA LEU A 192 -7.43 14.74 8.55
C LEU A 192 -6.15 13.94 8.33
N ASP A 193 -5.08 14.32 9.02
CA ASP A 193 -3.91 13.46 9.13
C ASP A 193 -4.14 12.43 10.24
N LEU A 194 -4.60 11.24 9.84
CA LEU A 194 -4.93 10.16 10.76
C LEU A 194 -3.71 9.66 11.55
N LYS A 195 -2.48 9.92 11.09
CA LYS A 195 -1.25 9.55 11.79
C LYS A 195 -0.98 10.38 13.04
N THR A 196 -1.48 11.62 13.06
CA THR A 196 -1.11 12.61 14.09
C THR A 196 -2.31 13.15 14.87
N ILE A 197 -3.53 12.98 14.37
CA ILE A 197 -4.75 13.38 15.08
C ILE A 197 -4.96 12.54 16.33
N SER A 198 -5.52 13.11 17.40
CA SER A 198 -5.98 12.34 18.56
C SER A 198 -7.36 11.74 18.31
N TYR A 199 -7.73 10.69 19.06
CA TYR A 199 -9.05 10.09 18.97
C TYR A 199 -10.17 11.11 19.24
N GLU A 200 -10.00 11.95 20.26
CA GLU A 200 -10.98 12.96 20.64
C GLU A 200 -11.18 13.97 19.51
N ASN A 201 -10.09 14.39 18.86
CA ASN A 201 -10.17 15.32 17.73
C ASN A 201 -10.78 14.68 16.48
N LEU A 202 -10.55 13.38 16.26
CA LEU A 202 -11.25 12.62 15.22
C LEU A 202 -12.76 12.62 15.47
N ILE A 203 -13.20 12.30 16.70
CA ILE A 203 -14.63 12.31 17.05
C ILE A 203 -15.24 13.70 16.92
N LEU A 204 -14.55 14.75 17.38
CA LEU A 204 -15.03 16.13 17.21
C LEU A 204 -15.21 16.50 15.73
N SER A 205 -14.30 16.04 14.87
CA SER A 205 -14.39 16.26 13.42
C SER A 205 -15.58 15.51 12.82
N LEU A 206 -15.78 14.25 13.22
CA LEU A 206 -16.91 13.42 12.80
C LEU A 206 -18.25 14.02 13.23
N GLU A 207 -18.39 14.46 14.48
CA GLU A 207 -19.61 15.08 14.99
C GLU A 207 -19.90 16.45 14.35
N SER A 208 -18.87 17.15 13.84
CA SER A 208 -19.04 18.41 13.10
C SER A 208 -19.87 18.26 11.81
N THR A 209 -20.03 17.03 11.32
CA THR A 209 -20.90 16.70 10.18
C THR A 209 -22.40 16.76 10.51
N GLY A 210 -22.75 16.89 11.81
CA GLY A 210 -24.11 16.85 12.33
C GLY A 210 -24.56 15.46 12.81
N LYS A 211 -23.66 14.47 12.81
CA LYS A 211 -23.90 13.14 13.35
C LYS A 211 -23.71 13.08 14.86
N THR A 212 -24.39 12.12 15.47
CA THR A 212 -24.18 11.71 16.87
C THR A 212 -23.99 10.21 16.90
N TYR A 213 -22.97 9.76 17.63
CA TYR A 213 -22.62 8.34 17.70
C TYR A 213 -23.15 7.69 18.97
N THR A 214 -23.64 6.46 18.85
CA THR A 214 -23.97 5.60 19.99
C THR A 214 -22.71 5.10 20.69
N GLU A 215 -22.83 4.62 21.93
CA GLU A 215 -21.70 4.03 22.66
C GLU A 215 -21.04 2.87 21.89
N ILE A 216 -21.85 2.03 21.23
CA ILE A 216 -21.34 0.92 20.40
C ILE A 216 -20.51 1.46 19.23
N GLN A 217 -20.99 2.49 18.53
CA GLN A 217 -20.25 3.09 17.42
C GLN A 217 -18.97 3.77 17.89
N LEU A 218 -18.98 4.41 19.06
CA LEU A 218 -17.77 4.99 19.66
C LEU A 218 -16.76 3.89 20.03
N VAL A 219 -17.20 2.72 20.49
CA VAL A 219 -16.31 1.58 20.72
C VAL A 219 -15.70 1.08 19.40
N SER A 220 -16.51 0.95 18.35
CA SER A 220 -16.03 0.54 17.02
C SER A 220 -15.00 1.52 16.43
N LEU A 221 -15.29 2.83 16.48
CA LEU A 221 -14.36 3.86 16.02
C LEU A 221 -13.06 3.86 16.82
N LYS A 222 -13.14 3.68 18.14
CA LYS A 222 -11.95 3.60 19.00
C LYS A 222 -11.09 2.39 18.65
N SER A 223 -11.71 1.23 18.48
CA SER A 223 -11.03 -0.02 18.11
C SER A 223 -10.31 0.11 16.76
N ALA A 224 -10.97 0.65 15.73
CA ALA A 224 -10.35 0.90 14.43
C ALA A 224 -9.20 1.91 14.50
N TYR A 225 -9.40 3.01 15.24
CA TYR A 225 -8.38 4.04 15.44
C TYR A 225 -7.14 3.50 16.19
N ASP A 226 -7.34 2.66 17.21
CA ASP A 226 -6.23 2.02 17.92
C ASP A 226 -5.44 1.09 17.02
N LEU A 227 -6.12 0.33 16.17
CA LEU A 227 -5.48 -0.54 15.18
C LEU A 227 -4.65 0.27 14.17
N LEU A 228 -5.18 1.39 13.66
CA LEU A 228 -4.40 2.31 12.80
C LEU A 228 -3.16 2.86 13.52
N ASN A 229 -3.28 3.22 14.79
CA ASN A 229 -2.12 3.71 15.55
C ASN A 229 -1.06 2.64 15.79
N LEU A 230 -1.44 1.38 15.99
CA LEU A 230 -0.48 0.28 16.08
C LEU A 230 0.33 0.17 14.78
N ILE A 231 -0.32 0.35 13.62
CA ILE A 231 0.36 0.38 12.32
C ILE A 231 1.33 1.56 12.26
N TYR A 232 0.90 2.77 12.62
CA TYR A 232 1.75 3.96 12.54
C TYR A 232 2.94 3.95 13.50
N GLN A 233 2.78 3.38 14.69
CA GLN A 233 3.86 3.26 15.69
C GLN A 233 4.96 2.30 15.26
N ARG A 234 4.70 1.34 14.37
CA ARG A 234 5.76 0.49 13.80
C ARG A 234 6.68 1.26 12.86
N ASN A 235 6.16 2.25 12.17
CA ASN A 235 6.87 2.99 11.12
C ASN A 235 7.62 4.23 11.67
N SER A 236 7.67 4.40 12.99
CA SER A 236 8.27 5.55 13.70
C SER A 236 9.53 5.13 14.46
#